data_AF-A0A8X6NSX5-F1
#
_entry.id   AF-A0A8X6NSX5-F1
#
_cell.length_a   1.000
_cell.length_b   1.000
_cell.length_c   1.000
_cell.angle_alpha   90.00
_cell.angle_beta   90.00
_cell.angle_gamma   90.00
#
_symmetry.space_group_name_H-M   'P 1'
#
loop_
_entity.id
_entity.type
_entity.pdbx_description
1 polymer ?
#
loop_
_entity_poly.entity_id
_entity_poly.type
_entity_poly.pdbx_seq_one_letter_code
_entity_poly.pdbx_strand_id
1 'polypeptide(L)'
;MYTVEWQKRGLPHVHILLWLEEKVRPDCIDEVVRAELPDPDQDQILHEIIKSTMIHGPCGVFNYSSPCMLAGVCTKRYPRPFLKETQTGEDGYPHYRRRSPEDGGIAIKINGNEIDNQWVGRDVEEGQD
;
A
#
# COMPACT_ATOMS: atom_id res chain seq x y z
N MET A 1 -9.01 5.37 -19.98
CA MET A 1 -7.75 5.50 -20.77
C MET A 1 -6.68 4.80 -19.96
N TYR A 2 -5.78 4.05 -20.58
CA TYR A 2 -4.67 3.45 -19.87
C TYR A 2 -3.37 3.64 -20.64
N THR A 3 -2.26 3.73 -19.91
CA THR A 3 -0.91 3.77 -20.46
C THR A 3 -0.11 2.68 -19.77
N VAL A 4 0.68 1.92 -20.54
CA VAL A 4 1.60 0.92 -20.00
C VAL A 4 3.02 1.44 -20.17
N GLU A 5 3.79 1.40 -19.11
CA GLU A 5 5.22 1.72 -19.10
C GLU A 5 6.00 0.63 -18.35
N TRP A 6 7.33 0.70 -18.41
CA TRP A 6 8.19 -0.26 -17.74
C TRP A 6 8.98 0.44 -16.64
N GLN A 7 8.84 -0.02 -15.39
CA GLN A 7 9.60 0.54 -14.26
C GLN A 7 11.10 0.23 -14.38
N LYS A 8 11.94 0.89 -13.56
CA LYS A 8 13.42 0.79 -13.51
C LYS A 8 14.01 -0.64 -13.30
N ARG A 9 13.17 -1.69 -13.35
CA ARG A 9 13.55 -3.11 -13.25
C ARG A 9 12.83 -3.99 -14.29
N GLY A 10 12.25 -3.39 -15.33
CA GLY A 10 11.56 -4.14 -16.39
C GLY A 10 10.26 -4.79 -15.92
N LEU A 11 9.60 -4.25 -14.89
CA LEU A 11 8.24 -4.65 -14.52
C LEU A 11 7.23 -3.75 -15.24
N PRO A 12 6.16 -4.32 -15.82
CA PRO A 12 5.10 -3.53 -16.42
C PRO A 12 4.37 -2.75 -15.33
N HIS A 13 4.17 -1.47 -15.56
CA HIS A 13 3.39 -0.56 -14.73
C HIS A 13 2.30 0.06 -15.58
N VAL A 14 1.09 0.13 -15.03
CA VAL A 14 -0.08 0.57 -15.78
C VAL A 14 -0.69 1.75 -15.06
N HIS A 15 -0.74 2.89 -15.76
CA HIS A 15 -1.54 4.04 -15.35
C HIS A 15 -2.95 3.86 -15.91
N ILE A 16 -3.94 3.65 -15.04
CA ILE A 16 -5.35 3.47 -15.43
C ILE A 16 -6.15 4.70 -14.99
N LEU A 17 -6.72 5.43 -15.94
CA LEU A 17 -7.65 6.52 -15.69
C LEU A 17 -9.10 6.04 -15.90
N LEU A 18 -9.86 6.06 -14.80
CA LEU A 18 -11.28 5.70 -14.75
C LEU A 18 -12.12 6.98 -14.66
N TRP A 19 -13.14 7.08 -15.51
CA TRP A 19 -14.20 8.08 -15.39
C TRP A 19 -15.46 7.40 -14.89
N LEU A 20 -15.95 7.85 -13.75
CA LEU A 20 -17.16 7.34 -13.14
C LEU A 20 -18.33 8.26 -13.53
N GLU A 21 -19.49 7.66 -13.79
CA GLU A 21 -20.72 8.40 -14.07
C GLU A 21 -21.12 9.24 -12.84
N GLU A 22 -21.04 8.64 -11.65
CA GLU A 22 -21.21 9.31 -10.38
C GLU A 22 -19.86 9.68 -9.76
N LYS A 23 -19.74 10.92 -9.27
CA LYS A 23 -18.55 11.37 -8.56
C LYS A 23 -18.43 10.65 -7.22
N VAL A 24 -17.26 10.06 -6.97
CA VAL A 24 -16.87 9.63 -5.62
C VAL A 24 -16.78 10.86 -4.74
N ARG A 25 -17.60 10.89 -3.69
CA ARG A 25 -17.57 11.95 -2.71
C ARG A 25 -16.42 11.71 -1.72
N PRO A 26 -15.82 12.77 -1.13
CA PRO A 26 -14.73 12.63 -0.18
C PRO A 26 -15.03 11.68 0.99
N ASP A 27 -16.27 11.67 1.47
CA ASP A 27 -16.75 10.80 2.55
C ASP A 27 -16.89 9.31 2.16
N CYS A 28 -16.82 8.98 0.87
CA CYS A 28 -16.93 7.61 0.37
C CYS A 28 -15.61 7.08 -0.25
N ILE A 29 -14.51 7.84 -0.19
CA ILE A 29 -13.24 7.45 -0.82
C ILE A 29 -12.75 6.09 -0.31
N ASP A 30 -12.85 5.86 0.99
CA ASP A 30 -12.36 4.62 1.62
C ASP A 30 -13.21 3.38 1.30
N GLU A 31 -14.40 3.57 0.72
CA GLU A 31 -15.20 2.47 0.20
C GLU A 31 -14.61 1.93 -1.10
N VAL A 32 -14.00 2.82 -1.90
CA VAL A 32 -13.51 2.56 -3.26
C VAL A 32 -12.00 2.27 -3.28
N VAL A 33 -11.22 2.96 -2.44
CA VAL A 33 -9.75 2.84 -2.40
C VAL A 33 -9.30 2.47 -1.00
N ARG A 34 -8.51 1.39 -0.88
CA ARG A 34 -8.01 0.89 0.41
C ARG A 34 -6.56 0.45 0.28
N ALA A 35 -5.72 0.85 1.23
CA ALA A 35 -4.35 0.35 1.37
C ALA A 35 -4.28 -0.69 2.51
N GLU A 36 -5.15 -1.69 2.44
CA GLU A 36 -5.39 -2.68 3.51
C GLU A 36 -5.39 -4.10 2.95
N LEU A 37 -5.07 -5.08 3.80
CA LEU A 37 -5.27 -6.49 3.50
C LEU A 37 -6.78 -6.80 3.46
N PRO A 38 -7.28 -7.42 2.38
CA PRO A 38 -8.66 -7.90 2.31
C PRO A 38 -8.95 -8.96 3.37
N ASP A 39 -10.20 -9.07 3.80
CA ASP A 39 -10.63 -10.18 4.67
C ASP A 39 -10.61 -11.51 3.91
N PRO A 40 -9.81 -12.50 4.33
CA PRO A 40 -9.75 -13.80 3.65
C PRO A 40 -11.09 -14.55 3.67
N ASP A 41 -11.95 -14.31 4.66
CA ASP A 41 -13.27 -14.95 4.72
C ASP A 41 -14.26 -14.33 3.71
N GLN A 42 -14.01 -13.09 3.27
CA GLN A 42 -14.82 -12.40 2.26
C GLN A 42 -14.25 -12.60 0.85
N ASP A 43 -12.93 -12.51 0.69
CA ASP A 43 -12.23 -12.68 -0.59
C ASP A 43 -10.82 -13.25 -0.40
N GLN A 44 -10.76 -14.58 -0.27
CA GLN A 44 -9.51 -15.32 -0.14
C GLN A 44 -8.56 -15.13 -1.32
N ILE A 45 -9.07 -14.96 -2.54
CA ILE A 45 -8.24 -14.85 -3.75
C ILE A 45 -7.54 -13.51 -3.75
N LEU A 46 -8.28 -12.43 -3.55
CA LEU A 46 -7.70 -11.09 -3.46
C LEU A 46 -6.74 -11.00 -2.27
N HIS A 47 -7.07 -11.60 -1.14
CA HIS A 47 -6.18 -11.67 0.02
C HIS A 47 -4.81 -12.26 -0.34
N GLU A 48 -4.76 -13.43 -0.98
CA GLU A 48 -3.49 -14.07 -1.34
C GLU A 48 -2.72 -13.29 -2.43
N ILE A 49 -3.43 -12.63 -3.36
CA ILE A 49 -2.79 -11.74 -4.34
C ILE A 49 -2.12 -10.57 -3.63
N ILE A 50 -2.84 -9.83 -2.78
CA ILE A 50 -2.31 -8.67 -2.07
C ILE A 50 -1.15 -9.09 -1.16
N LYS A 51 -1.32 -10.18 -0.42
CA LYS A 51 -0.28 -10.73 0.47
C LYS A 51 1.02 -11.09 -0.27
N SER A 52 0.93 -11.61 -1.50
CA SER A 52 2.10 -12.04 -2.27
C SER A 52 2.73 -10.94 -3.14
N THR A 53 1.96 -9.93 -3.54
CA THR A 53 2.40 -8.93 -4.54
C THR A 53 2.47 -7.50 -4.00
N MET A 54 1.65 -7.17 -3.01
CA MET A 54 1.43 -5.80 -2.54
C MET A 54 1.88 -5.61 -1.09
N ILE A 55 2.67 -6.50 -0.51
CA ILE A 55 3.28 -6.28 0.80
C ILE A 55 4.73 -5.82 0.63
N HIS A 56 5.08 -4.70 1.27
CA HIS A 56 6.47 -4.32 1.40
C HIS A 56 7.20 -5.39 2.21
N GLY A 57 8.27 -5.94 1.63
CA GLY A 57 9.06 -6.97 2.29
C GLY A 57 9.62 -6.48 3.63
N PRO A 58 9.90 -7.40 4.58
CA PRO A 58 10.46 -7.05 5.88
C PRO A 58 11.70 -6.16 5.72
N CYS A 59 11.72 -5.02 6.40
CA CYS A 59 12.84 -4.10 6.45
C CYS A 59 12.94 -3.45 7.83
N GLY A 60 13.91 -2.56 8.03
CA GLY A 60 14.11 -1.91 9.33
C GLY A 60 14.49 -2.93 10.38
N VAL A 61 13.76 -2.93 11.49
CA VAL A 61 14.01 -3.84 12.62
C VAL A 61 13.91 -5.32 12.25
N PHE A 62 13.12 -5.66 11.21
CA PHE A 62 12.97 -7.04 10.74
C PHE A 62 14.08 -7.45 9.78
N ASN A 63 14.68 -6.50 9.04
CA ASN A 63 15.82 -6.76 8.17
C ASN A 63 16.55 -5.47 7.78
N TYR A 64 17.71 -5.21 8.40
CA TYR A 64 18.56 -4.07 8.06
C TYR A 64 19.29 -4.20 6.71
N SER A 65 19.38 -5.41 6.15
CA SER A 65 20.05 -5.68 4.87
C SER A 65 19.13 -5.50 3.65
N SER A 66 17.85 -5.19 3.85
CA SER A 66 16.90 -4.99 2.77
C SER A 66 17.34 -3.85 1.84
N PRO A 67 17.19 -3.96 0.49
CA PRO A 67 17.66 -2.96 -0.46
C PRO A 67 17.07 -1.55 -0.30
N CYS A 68 15.93 -1.43 0.39
CA CYS A 68 15.30 -0.15 0.69
C CYS A 68 15.95 0.56 1.88
N MET A 69 16.84 -0.08 2.64
CA MET A 69 17.46 0.49 3.83
C MET A 69 18.63 1.41 3.44
N LEU A 70 18.61 2.65 3.92
CA LEU A 70 19.70 3.61 3.79
C LEU A 70 19.87 4.34 5.12
N ALA A 71 21.10 4.38 5.64
CA ALA A 71 21.41 5.01 6.94
C ALA A 71 20.49 4.56 8.09
N GLY A 72 20.09 3.28 8.10
CA GLY A 72 19.21 2.71 9.15
C GLY A 72 17.72 3.01 8.97
N VAL A 73 17.32 3.72 7.91
CA VAL A 73 15.92 4.07 7.64
C VAL A 73 15.47 3.44 6.33
N CYS A 74 14.22 2.97 6.27
CA CYS A 74 13.62 2.56 5.00
C CYS A 74 13.39 3.80 4.12
N THR A 75 14.09 3.88 2.98
CA THR A 75 13.92 4.96 1.99
C THR A 75 12.48 5.07 1.49
N LYS A 76 11.75 3.94 1.45
CA LYS A 76 10.33 3.88 1.10
C LYS A 76 9.40 4.19 2.29
N ARG A 77 9.95 4.59 3.44
CA ARG A 77 9.26 5.08 4.64
C ARG A 77 8.23 4.06 5.19
N TYR A 78 8.63 2.80 5.27
CA TYR A 78 7.89 1.75 5.98
C TYR A 78 8.43 1.53 7.40
N PRO A 79 7.57 1.12 8.36
CA PRO A 79 6.11 0.98 8.24
C PRO A 79 5.39 2.32 8.06
N ARG A 80 4.27 2.33 7.33
CA ARG A 80 3.41 3.52 7.17
C ARG A 80 2.60 3.77 8.45
N PRO A 81 2.28 5.01 8.82
CA PRO A 81 1.41 5.26 9.96
C PRO A 81 0.00 4.70 9.70
N PHE A 82 -0.65 4.24 10.76
CA PHE A 82 -2.09 4.01 10.73
C PHE A 82 -2.84 5.32 10.54
N LEU A 83 -3.90 5.26 9.73
CA LEU A 83 -4.79 6.38 9.45
C LEU A 83 -6.21 5.85 9.43
N LYS A 84 -7.13 6.53 10.13
CA LYS A 84 -8.55 6.12 10.21
C LYS A 84 -9.35 6.45 8.96
N GLU A 85 -8.90 7.43 8.19
CA GLU A 85 -9.55 7.90 6.97
C GLU A 85 -8.49 8.36 5.96
N THR A 86 -8.81 8.29 4.66
CA THR A 86 -7.95 8.86 3.62
C THR A 86 -7.92 10.38 3.71
N GLN A 87 -6.73 10.97 3.70
CA GLN A 87 -6.50 12.42 3.78
C GLN A 87 -5.86 12.93 2.49
N THR A 88 -6.20 14.13 2.05
CA THR A 88 -5.49 14.79 0.94
C THR A 88 -4.14 15.31 1.44
N GLY A 89 -3.03 14.91 0.83
CA GLY A 89 -1.71 15.44 1.15
C GLY A 89 -1.48 16.83 0.58
N GLU A 90 -0.64 17.61 1.25
CA GLU A 90 -0.24 18.96 0.80
C GLU A 90 0.54 18.95 -0.52
N ASP A 91 1.16 17.82 -0.84
CA ASP A 91 1.93 17.57 -2.08
C ASP A 91 1.05 17.09 -3.25
N GLY A 92 -0.28 17.02 -3.05
CA GLY A 92 -1.23 16.52 -4.04
C GLY A 92 -1.38 14.99 -4.05
N TYR A 93 -0.66 14.26 -3.19
CA TYR A 93 -0.81 12.80 -3.07
C TYR A 93 -1.68 12.44 -1.86
N PRO A 94 -2.72 11.59 -2.00
CA PRO A 94 -3.53 11.20 -0.86
C PRO A 94 -2.75 10.32 0.12
N HIS A 95 -2.97 10.49 1.41
CA HIS A 95 -2.56 9.56 2.45
C HIS A 95 -3.71 8.60 2.71
N TYR A 96 -3.62 7.38 2.18
CA TYR A 96 -4.71 6.41 2.28
C TYR A 96 -4.93 5.90 3.70
N ARG A 97 -6.19 5.58 4.00
CA ARG A 97 -6.59 4.86 5.22
C ARG A 97 -5.82 3.55 5.37
N ARG A 98 -5.38 3.28 6.60
CA ARG A 98 -4.74 2.04 7.06
C ARG A 98 -5.22 1.75 8.47
N ARG A 99 -6.22 0.87 8.61
CA ARG A 99 -6.74 0.48 9.94
C ARG A 99 -5.77 -0.40 10.70
N SER A 100 -5.65 -0.12 12.00
CA SER A 100 -4.96 -1.00 12.94
C SER A 100 -5.76 -2.28 13.18
N PRO A 101 -5.17 -3.35 13.73
CA PRO A 101 -5.93 -4.53 14.16
C PRO A 101 -7.05 -4.20 15.15
N GLU A 102 -6.86 -3.19 16.02
CA GLU A 102 -7.88 -2.72 16.96
C GLU A 102 -9.07 -2.05 16.26
N ASP A 103 -8.84 -1.43 15.09
CA ASP A 103 -9.86 -0.80 14.26
C ASP A 103 -10.39 -1.76 13.15
N GLY A 104 -10.18 -3.08 13.29
CA GLY A 104 -10.64 -4.09 12.33
C GLY A 104 -9.76 -4.26 11.08
N GLY A 105 -8.50 -3.81 11.15
CA GLY A 105 -7.45 -4.16 10.19
C GLY A 105 -6.94 -5.59 10.40
N ILE A 106 -6.26 -6.13 9.38
CA ILE A 106 -5.77 -7.51 9.41
C ILE A 106 -4.26 -7.51 9.59
N ALA A 107 -3.79 -8.42 10.45
CA ALA A 107 -2.39 -8.76 10.61
C ALA A 107 -2.15 -10.23 10.22
N ILE A 108 -1.03 -10.47 9.54
CA ILE A 108 -0.61 -11.78 9.05
C ILE A 108 0.85 -12.03 9.42
N LYS A 109 1.28 -13.29 9.36
CA LYS A 109 2.71 -13.63 9.51
C LYS A 109 3.34 -13.88 8.15
N ILE A 110 4.45 -13.20 7.88
CA ILE A 110 5.30 -13.39 6.70
C ILE A 110 6.73 -13.66 7.18
N ASN A 111 7.27 -14.83 6.85
CA ASN A 111 8.62 -15.26 7.26
C ASN A 111 8.87 -15.13 8.77
N GLY A 112 7.86 -15.42 9.59
CA GLY A 112 7.92 -15.31 11.05
C GLY A 112 7.72 -13.91 11.62
N ASN A 113 7.69 -12.88 10.78
CA ASN A 113 7.41 -11.50 11.19
C ASN A 113 5.91 -11.22 11.11
N GLU A 114 5.38 -10.49 12.11
CA GLU A 114 4.01 -9.99 12.08
C GLU A 114 3.94 -8.73 11.22
N ILE A 115 3.02 -8.74 10.27
CA ILE A 115 2.86 -7.72 9.24
C ILE A 115 1.38 -7.33 9.18
N ASP A 116 1.12 -6.03 9.21
CA ASP A 116 -0.23 -5.46 9.19
C ASP A 116 -0.39 -4.47 8.02
N ASN A 117 -1.50 -3.72 8.02
CA ASN A 117 -1.81 -2.72 7.02
C ASN A 117 -0.76 -1.60 6.89
N GLN A 118 0.18 -1.43 7.81
CA GLN A 118 1.28 -0.45 7.68
C GLN A 118 2.29 -0.85 6.59
N TRP A 119 2.30 -2.12 6.20
CA TRP A 119 3.23 -2.69 5.21
C TRP A 119 2.61 -2.88 3.84
N VAL A 120 1.30 -2.67 3.70
CA VAL A 120 0.63 -2.74 2.40
C VAL A 120 1.18 -1.65 1.48
N GLY A 121 1.67 -2.08 0.34
CA GLY A 121 2.21 -1.29 -0.74
C GLY A 121 1.30 -0.15 -1.13
N ARG A 122 1.93 0.97 -1.47
CA ARG A 122 1.37 1.95 -2.41
C ARG A 122 2.32 1.95 -3.60
N ASP A 123 1.80 2.12 -4.81
CA ASP A 123 2.62 2.58 -5.93
C ASP A 123 3.22 3.93 -5.55
N VAL A 124 4.49 3.92 -5.18
CA VAL A 124 5.26 5.12 -4.93
C VAL A 124 6.25 5.21 -6.08
N GLU A 125 5.83 5.88 -7.14
CA GLU A 125 6.76 6.65 -7.95
C GLU A 125 7.37 7.73 -7.05
N GLU A 126 8.42 7.37 -6.33
CA GLU A 126 9.36 8.37 -5.85
C GLU A 126 10.19 8.76 -7.07
N GLY A 127 9.65 9.72 -7.82
CA GLY A 127 10.46 10.63 -8.61
C GLY A 127 11.43 11.33 -7.67
N GLN A 128 12.66 10.85 -7.65
CA GLN A 128 13.82 11.69 -7.39
C GLN A 128 14.58 11.71 -8.71
N ASP A 129 14.42 12.84 -9.40
CA ASP A 129 15.46 13.39 -10.26
C ASP A 129 16.77 13.57 -9.46
#